data_AF-A0A1B9MNT9-F1
#
_entry.id   AF-A0A1B9MNT9-F1
#
_cell.length_a   1.000
_cell.length_b   1.000
_cell.length_c   1.000
_cell.angle_alpha   90.00
_cell.angle_beta   90.00
_cell.angle_gamma   90.00
#
_symmetry.space_group_name_H-M   'P 1'
#
loop_
_entity.id
_entity.type
_entity.pdbx_description
1 polymer ?
#
loop_
_entity_poly.entity_id
_entity_poly.type
_entity_poly.pdbx_seq_one_letter_code
_entity_poly.pdbx_strand_id
1 'polypeptide(L)'
;MGLFAHKSGMKLFANQGDIEVQAQNANLNMAAKQDIKIDSVDGELTVTASEQLTLMCGGSYIKISEEGIELGTQDNVYLKCNVMQKMGAASIENNTNSFLKSDVDIALTRLINSEHIDFSG
;
A
#
# COMPACT_ATOMS: atom_id res chain seq x y z
N MET A 1 17.84 -30.83 21.02
CA MET A 1 17.68 -32.05 20.21
C MET A 1 17.63 -31.64 18.74
N GLY A 2 18.15 -32.45 17.82
CA GLY A 2 18.21 -32.09 16.40
C GLY A 2 18.04 -33.32 15.51
N LEU A 3 17.54 -33.09 14.30
CA LEU A 3 17.39 -34.11 13.26
C LEU A 3 18.38 -33.82 12.15
N PHE A 4 19.23 -34.80 11.82
CA PHE A 4 20.27 -34.68 10.80
C PHE A 4 20.10 -35.81 9.78
N ALA A 5 20.12 -35.46 8.49
CA ALA A 5 20.06 -36.40 7.39
C ALA A 5 21.28 -36.18 6.46
N HIS A 6 21.85 -37.27 5.95
CA HIS A 6 23.04 -37.25 5.10
C HIS A 6 22.79 -38.04 3.81
N LYS A 7 23.30 -37.53 2.68
CA LYS A 7 23.16 -38.04 1.30
C LYS A 7 21.75 -38.00 0.69
N SER A 8 20.70 -38.44 1.38
CA SER A 8 19.35 -38.57 0.80
C SER A 8 18.33 -37.53 1.28
N GLY A 9 18.75 -36.61 2.16
CA GLY A 9 17.91 -35.52 2.65
C GLY A 9 16.76 -35.97 3.57
N MET A 10 15.77 -35.10 3.72
CA MET A 10 14.57 -35.32 4.53
C MET A 10 13.33 -35.06 3.68
N LYS A 11 12.29 -35.88 3.88
CA LYS A 11 10.98 -35.68 3.26
C LYS A 11 9.91 -35.79 4.34
N LEU A 12 8.99 -34.82 4.36
CA LEU A 12 7.86 -34.77 5.28
C LEU A 12 6.60 -34.77 4.42
N PHE A 13 5.72 -35.75 4.65
CA PHE A 13 4.49 -35.92 3.88
C PHE A 13 3.31 -36.14 4.84
N ALA A 14 2.19 -35.50 4.54
CA ALA A 14 0.89 -35.78 5.16
C ALA A 14 -0.09 -36.14 4.03
N ASN A 15 -0.77 -37.27 4.15
CA ASN A 15 -1.81 -37.70 3.18
C ASN A 15 -3.16 -37.05 3.52
N GLN A 16 -3.45 -36.94 4.81
CA GLN A 16 -4.63 -36.29 5.37
C GLN A 16 -4.19 -35.48 6.60
N GLY A 17 -4.79 -34.31 6.79
CA GLY A 17 -4.46 -33.39 7.87
C GLY A 17 -3.28 -32.47 7.56
N ASP A 18 -3.09 -31.49 8.44
CA ASP A 18 -2.19 -30.37 8.21
C ASP A 18 -0.77 -30.63 8.74
N ILE A 19 0.22 -30.02 8.10
CA ILE A 19 1.57 -29.92 8.62
C ILE A 19 1.75 -28.51 9.18
N GLU A 20 1.89 -28.42 10.50
CA GLU A 20 2.14 -27.15 11.19
C GLU A 20 3.56 -27.12 11.76
N VAL A 21 4.29 -26.04 11.44
CA VAL A 21 5.65 -25.80 11.91
C VAL A 21 5.68 -24.45 12.61
N GLN A 22 5.93 -24.44 13.91
CA GLN A 22 5.93 -23.22 14.73
C GLN A 22 7.17 -23.13 15.62
N ALA A 23 7.61 -21.90 15.89
CA ALA A 23 8.55 -21.55 16.94
C ALA A 23 7.92 -20.46 17.82
N GLN A 24 7.37 -20.83 18.99
CA GLN A 24 6.51 -19.93 19.78
C GLN A 24 7.26 -18.90 20.63
N ASN A 25 8.52 -19.18 20.98
CA ASN A 25 9.33 -18.34 21.86
C ASN A 25 10.71 -18.01 21.26
N ALA A 26 10.89 -18.29 19.96
CA ALA A 26 12.17 -18.17 19.26
C ALA A 26 11.95 -18.03 17.75
N ASN A 27 13.03 -17.79 17.01
CA ASN A 27 12.97 -17.58 15.58
C ASN A 27 12.88 -18.90 14.81
N LEU A 28 12.08 -18.92 13.73
CA LEU A 28 12.11 -19.95 12.71
C LEU A 28 13.04 -19.50 11.58
N ASN A 29 14.06 -20.31 11.25
CA ASN A 29 14.99 -20.03 10.15
C ASN A 29 14.94 -21.16 9.12
N MET A 30 14.74 -20.82 7.85
CA MET A 30 14.73 -21.74 6.72
C MET A 30 15.76 -21.27 5.68
N ALA A 31 16.73 -22.13 5.36
CA ALA A 31 17.76 -21.82 4.38
C ALA A 31 18.09 -23.05 3.53
N ALA A 32 18.40 -22.83 2.26
CA ALA A 32 18.85 -23.85 1.32
C ALA A 32 20.06 -23.35 0.53
N LYS A 33 20.94 -24.28 0.12
CA LYS A 33 22.07 -23.97 -0.77
C LYS A 33 21.63 -23.76 -2.22
N GLN A 34 20.54 -24.41 -2.60
CA GLN A 34 19.92 -24.32 -3.92
C GLN A 34 18.58 -23.59 -3.74
N ASP A 35 17.56 -23.98 -4.48
CA ASP A 35 16.28 -23.30 -4.49
C ASP A 35 15.42 -23.62 -3.26
N ILE A 36 14.60 -22.64 -2.85
CA ILE A 36 13.44 -22.83 -1.98
C ILE A 36 12.21 -22.60 -2.84
N LYS A 37 11.28 -23.57 -2.83
CA LYS A 37 10.02 -23.51 -3.57
C LYS A 37 8.86 -23.67 -2.60
N ILE A 38 7.91 -22.75 -2.67
CA ILE A 38 6.70 -22.71 -1.84
C ILE A 38 5.53 -22.56 -2.80
N ASP A 39 4.67 -23.57 -2.87
CA ASP A 39 3.49 -23.57 -3.75
C ASP A 39 2.24 -23.95 -2.98
N SER A 40 1.12 -23.36 -3.38
CA SER A 40 -0.22 -23.81 -3.02
C SER A 40 -0.91 -24.25 -4.31
N VAL A 41 -1.45 -25.48 -4.34
CA VAL A 41 -2.02 -26.06 -5.57
C VAL A 41 -3.44 -25.58 -5.80
N ASP A 42 -4.29 -25.75 -4.79
CA ASP A 42 -5.72 -25.42 -4.86
C ASP A 42 -6.13 -24.26 -3.94
N GLY A 43 -5.20 -23.76 -3.11
CA GLY A 43 -5.48 -22.79 -2.06
C GLY A 43 -4.73 -21.46 -2.20
N GLU A 44 -4.47 -20.81 -1.07
CA GLU A 44 -3.78 -19.53 -0.96
C GLU A 44 -2.39 -19.69 -0.32
N LEU A 45 -1.47 -18.78 -0.63
CA LEU A 45 -0.26 -18.56 0.13
C LEU A 45 -0.35 -17.21 0.85
N THR A 46 -0.47 -17.24 2.18
CA THR A 46 -0.54 -16.04 3.01
C THR A 46 0.74 -15.92 3.85
N VAL A 47 1.42 -14.78 3.76
CA VAL A 47 2.59 -14.45 4.58
C VAL A 47 2.27 -13.20 5.38
N THR A 48 2.27 -13.31 6.71
CA THR A 48 1.92 -12.23 7.62
C THR A 48 3.08 -11.94 8.56
N ALA A 49 3.34 -10.66 8.80
CA ALA A 49 4.28 -10.19 9.80
C ALA A 49 3.64 -9.02 10.55
N SER A 50 3.87 -8.91 11.86
CA SER A 50 3.35 -7.81 12.68
C SER A 50 4.14 -6.52 12.51
N GLU A 51 5.46 -6.63 12.32
CA GLU A 51 6.36 -5.47 12.24
C GLU A 51 6.75 -5.14 10.81
N GLN A 52 7.36 -6.10 10.10
CA GLN A 52 7.89 -5.88 8.76
C GLN A 52 7.96 -7.17 7.94
N LEU A 53 7.61 -7.07 6.66
CA LEU A 53 7.88 -8.09 5.65
C LEU A 53 8.88 -7.56 4.63
N THR A 54 9.95 -8.29 4.34
CA THR A 54 10.97 -7.89 3.36
C THR A 54 11.31 -9.04 2.42
N LEU A 55 11.18 -8.79 1.12
CA LEU A 55 11.58 -9.70 0.05
C LEU A 55 12.80 -9.11 -0.64
N MET A 56 13.92 -9.82 -0.68
CA MET A 56 15.19 -9.31 -1.24
C MET A 56 15.73 -10.23 -2.32
N CYS A 57 16.24 -9.64 -3.41
CA CYS A 57 16.91 -10.37 -4.49
C CYS A 57 17.92 -9.47 -5.21
N GLY A 58 19.20 -9.88 -5.27
CA GLY A 58 20.21 -9.18 -6.05
C GLY A 58 20.39 -7.69 -5.72
N GLY A 59 20.20 -7.31 -4.46
CA GLY A 59 20.26 -5.92 -4.00
C GLY A 59 18.97 -5.10 -4.19
N SER A 60 17.97 -5.66 -4.89
CA SER A 60 16.61 -5.10 -4.95
C SER A 60 15.74 -5.67 -3.83
N TYR A 61 14.72 -4.93 -3.40
CA TYR A 61 13.81 -5.38 -2.36
C TYR A 61 12.40 -4.79 -2.46
N ILE A 62 11.47 -5.50 -1.82
CA ILE A 62 10.12 -5.03 -1.50
C ILE A 62 9.98 -5.10 0.01
N LYS A 63 9.66 -3.96 0.65
CA LYS A 63 9.44 -3.86 2.09
C LYS A 63 8.00 -3.41 2.35
N ILE A 64 7.33 -4.08 3.29
CA ILE A 64 6.00 -3.72 3.77
C ILE A 64 6.12 -3.53 5.29
N SER A 65 5.75 -2.35 5.78
CA SER A 65 5.78 -1.98 7.19
C SER A 65 4.67 -0.98 7.52
N GLU A 66 4.62 -0.48 8.76
CA GLU A 66 3.70 0.58 9.18
C GLU A 66 3.85 1.88 8.35
N GLU A 67 5.02 2.10 7.74
CA GLU A 67 5.29 3.26 6.88
C GLU A 67 4.70 3.10 5.47
N GLY A 68 4.21 1.90 5.13
CA GLY A 68 3.63 1.56 3.83
C GLY A 68 4.47 0.55 3.05
N ILE A 69 4.47 0.69 1.71
CA ILE A 69 5.16 -0.21 0.79
C ILE A 69 6.33 0.53 0.13
N GLU A 70 7.53 -0.03 0.24
CA GLU A 70 8.75 0.48 -0.36
C GLU A 70 9.33 -0.51 -1.39
N LEU A 71 9.67 0.02 -2.57
CA LEU A 71 10.29 -0.71 -3.67
C LEU A 71 11.68 -0.13 -3.89
N GLY A 72 12.73 -0.85 -3.48
CA GLY A 72 14.12 -0.41 -3.61
C GLY A 72 14.87 -1.21 -4.67
N THR A 73 15.58 -0.54 -5.57
CA THR A 73 16.48 -1.18 -6.54
C THR A 73 17.58 -0.20 -6.98
N GLN A 74 18.70 -0.72 -7.48
CA GLN A 74 19.79 0.10 -8.01
C GLN A 74 19.49 0.64 -9.42
N ASP A 75 18.68 -0.09 -10.19
CA ASP A 75 18.39 0.21 -11.59
C ASP A 75 16.90 0.60 -11.75
N ASN A 76 16.28 0.23 -12.86
CA ASN A 76 14.91 0.61 -13.21
C ASN A 76 13.86 -0.35 -12.64
N VAL A 77 12.72 0.21 -12.22
CA VAL A 77 11.50 -0.55 -11.90
C VAL A 77 10.58 -0.57 -13.13
N TYR A 78 10.25 -1.75 -13.63
CA TYR A 78 9.36 -1.93 -14.78
C TYR A 78 7.95 -2.32 -14.35
N LEU A 79 6.97 -1.43 -14.56
CA LEU A 79 5.56 -1.67 -14.29
C LEU A 79 4.83 -1.92 -15.61
N LYS A 80 4.59 -3.18 -15.95
CA LYS A 80 3.82 -3.58 -17.15
C LYS A 80 2.37 -3.85 -16.77
N CYS A 81 1.48 -2.90 -17.05
CA CYS A 81 0.05 -3.00 -16.74
C CYS A 81 -0.81 -2.36 -17.83
N ASN A 82 -2.07 -2.82 -17.96
CA ASN A 82 -3.04 -2.23 -18.88
C ASN A 82 -3.51 -0.85 -18.39
N VAL A 83 -3.73 -0.72 -17.08
CA VAL A 83 -4.14 0.54 -16.43
C VAL A 83 -3.34 0.69 -15.14
N MET A 84 -2.71 1.86 -14.96
CA MET A 84 -2.14 2.30 -13.69
C MET A 84 -2.98 3.47 -13.18
N GLN A 85 -3.59 3.34 -12.01
CA GLN A 85 -4.29 4.44 -11.35
C GLN A 85 -3.43 4.95 -10.20
N LYS A 86 -2.96 6.19 -10.32
CA LYS A 86 -2.30 6.91 -9.23
C LYS A 86 -3.28 7.94 -8.68
N MET A 87 -3.70 7.77 -7.44
CA MET A 87 -4.53 8.76 -6.77
C MET A 87 -3.69 9.98 -6.38
N GLY A 88 -4.23 11.17 -6.60
CA GLY A 88 -3.68 12.41 -6.08
C GLY A 88 -4.00 12.58 -4.60
N ALA A 89 -3.40 13.59 -3.97
CA ALA A 89 -3.90 14.04 -2.67
C ALA A 89 -5.37 14.46 -2.79
N ALA A 90 -6.16 14.24 -1.73
CA ALA A 90 -7.53 14.73 -1.70
C ALA A 90 -7.53 16.26 -1.86
N SER A 91 -8.17 16.77 -2.92
CA SER A 91 -8.37 18.21 -3.11
C SER A 91 -9.64 18.64 -2.38
N ILE A 92 -9.51 19.63 -1.50
CA ILE A 92 -10.67 20.38 -1.01
C ILE A 92 -11.09 21.34 -2.12
N GLU A 93 -12.28 21.14 -2.68
CA GLU A 93 -12.92 22.12 -3.57
C GLU A 93 -13.25 23.36 -2.73
N ASN A 94 -12.36 24.36 -2.73
CA ASN A 94 -12.72 25.68 -2.27
C ASN A 94 -13.67 26.26 -3.33
N ASN A 95 -14.97 26.14 -3.09
CA ASN A 95 -15.96 26.94 -3.79
C ASN A 95 -15.69 28.41 -3.44
N THR A 96 -14.76 29.03 -4.17
CA THR A 96 -14.72 30.48 -4.27
C THR A 96 -16.00 30.82 -5.00
N ASN A 97 -17.04 31.23 -4.27
CA ASN A 97 -18.27 31.75 -4.84
C ASN A 97 -17.90 32.81 -5.88
N SER A 98 -17.86 32.40 -7.14
CA SER A 98 -17.57 33.29 -8.26
C SER A 98 -18.87 34.04 -8.53
N PHE A 99 -19.05 35.16 -7.82
CA PHE A 99 -20.13 36.08 -8.10
C PHE A 99 -20.10 36.40 -9.60
N LEU A 100 -21.17 36.07 -10.30
CA LEU A 100 -21.26 36.36 -11.73
C LEU A 100 -21.27 37.88 -11.87
N LYS A 101 -20.73 38.39 -12.98
CA LYS A 101 -20.70 39.83 -13.24
C LYS A 101 -22.10 40.46 -13.15
N SER A 102 -23.14 39.70 -13.47
CA SER A 102 -24.54 40.07 -13.26
C SER A 102 -24.94 40.24 -11.80
N ASP A 103 -24.42 39.43 -10.87
CA ASP A 103 -24.73 39.54 -9.45
C ASP A 103 -24.13 40.83 -8.87
N VAL A 104 -22.94 41.18 -9.35
CA VAL A 104 -22.28 42.45 -9.05
C VAL A 104 -23.03 43.63 -9.67
N ASP A 105 -23.45 43.52 -10.94
CA ASP A 105 -24.21 44.58 -11.63
C ASP A 105 -25.60 44.81 -10.99
N ILE A 106 -26.28 43.75 -10.53
CA ILE A 106 -27.55 43.84 -9.79
C ILE A 106 -27.32 44.48 -8.42
N ALA A 107 -26.26 44.10 -7.70
CA ALA A 107 -25.92 44.70 -6.40
C ALA A 107 -25.59 46.20 -6.54
N LEU A 108 -24.81 46.59 -7.56
CA LEU A 108 -24.54 48.01 -7.86
C LEU A 108 -25.81 48.76 -8.22
N THR A 109 -26.67 48.18 -9.06
CA THR A 109 -27.93 48.81 -9.46
C THR A 109 -28.85 49.03 -8.25
N ARG A 110 -28.88 48.09 -7.29
CA ARG A 110 -29.63 48.22 -6.04
C ARG A 110 -29.02 49.25 -5.08
N LEU A 111 -27.69 49.38 -5.04
CA LEU A 111 -26.98 50.40 -4.27
C LEU A 111 -27.22 51.82 -4.83
N ILE A 112 -27.18 51.98 -6.15
CA ILE A 112 -27.35 53.28 -6.81
C ILE A 112 -28.82 53.76 -6.76
N ASN A 113 -29.78 52.83 -6.85
CA ASN A 113 -31.21 53.15 -6.84
C ASN A 113 -31.85 53.03 -5.44
N SER A 114 -31.07 52.84 -4.39
CA SER A 114 -31.58 52.97 -3.02
C SER A 114 -31.78 54.46 -2.74
N GLU A 115 -33.03 54.93 -2.74
CA GLU A 115 -33.35 56.27 -2.28
C GLU A 115 -32.88 56.45 -0.83
N HIS A 116 -32.08 57.50 -0.61
CA HIS A 116 -31.66 58.05 0.68
C HIS A 116 -30.86 57.11 1.60
N ILE A 117 -29.53 57.25 1.61
CA ILE A 117 -28.77 56.97 2.82
C ILE A 117 -28.66 58.27 3.60
N ASP A 118 -29.53 58.43 4.59
CA ASP A 118 -29.43 59.48 5.60
C ASP A 118 -28.17 59.24 6.45
N PHE A 119 -27.15 60.09 6.25
CA PHE A 119 -25.95 60.14 7.09
C PHE A 119 -26.01 61.24 8.15
N SER A 120 -27.23 61.64 8.56
CA SER A 120 -27.45 62.57 9.66
C SER A 120 -28.20 61.88 10.79
N GLY A 121 -27.46 61.41 11.80
CA GLY A 121 -27.99 60.83 13.05
C GLY A 121 -27.07 59.79 13.65
#